data_AF-A0A963NV24-F1
#
_entry.id   AF-A0A963NV24-F1
#
_cell.length_a   1.000
_cell.length_b   1.000
_cell.length_c   1.000
_cell.angle_alpha   90.00
_cell.angle_beta   90.00
_cell.angle_gamma   90.00
#
_symmetry.space_group_name_H-M   'P 1'
#
loop_
_entity.id
_entity.type
_entity.pdbx_description
1 polymer ?
#
loop_
_entity_poly.entity_id
_entity_poly.type
_entity_poly.pdbx_seq_one_letter_code
_entity_poly.pdbx_strand_id
1 'polypeptide(L)'
;ILSDPEARAATFGTDSLLATRFWSAVKTGTSKDMRDNWAVGWSARYTVGVWVGNASGAAMHDVSGSSGAAPVWAAVMAYLHAHTPSRAPAPPRALVRTAVRFGPAPGSPLPLEAARSEWFVPGTQQTLFAIDTVADGAYEMGARGQKHIQNEATAAAAAGGKAAALSAVHIATPVSGTIIALDPDIPPLRQRLQFAAGGHAPGMPLRWRMDGQPVGRGAHWAWLPWPGRHVVQLTDVRGRVLDEVRIEVRGAGVVAH
;
A
#
# COMPACT_ATOMS: atom_id res chain seq x y z
N ILE A 1 0.75 14.94 11.63
CA ILE A 1 -0.30 14.02 11.11
C ILE A 1 -0.67 12.91 12.11
N LEU A 2 0.19 11.96 12.46
CA LEU A 2 -0.24 10.76 13.24
C LEU A 2 -0.83 11.03 14.63
N SER A 3 -0.38 12.10 15.30
CA SER A 3 -0.88 12.54 16.61
C SER A 3 -1.81 13.74 16.52
N ASP A 4 -2.19 14.14 15.31
CA ASP A 4 -2.94 15.37 15.04
C ASP A 4 -4.37 14.98 14.61
N PRO A 5 -5.38 15.20 15.46
CA PRO A 5 -6.76 14.90 15.11
C PRO A 5 -7.28 15.70 13.92
N GLU A 6 -6.91 16.99 13.81
CA GLU A 6 -7.36 17.87 12.74
C GLU A 6 -6.81 17.43 11.38
N ALA A 7 -5.51 17.11 11.34
CA ALA A 7 -4.88 16.56 10.12
C ALA A 7 -5.47 15.22 9.68
N ARG A 8 -6.20 14.52 10.56
CA ARG A 8 -6.84 13.23 10.30
C ARG A 8 -8.35 13.34 10.05
N ALA A 9 -8.95 14.50 10.35
CA ALA A 9 -10.39 14.70 10.29
C ALA A 9 -10.97 14.48 8.88
N ALA A 10 -10.23 14.85 7.82
CA ALA A 10 -10.66 14.62 6.45
C ALA A 10 -10.89 13.13 6.12
N THR A 11 -10.17 12.22 6.77
CA THR A 11 -10.29 10.77 6.55
C THR A 11 -11.19 10.09 7.57
N PHE A 12 -11.16 10.51 8.84
CA PHE A 12 -11.79 9.77 9.95
C PHE A 12 -12.92 10.54 10.65
N GLY A 13 -13.22 11.78 10.22
CA GLY A 13 -14.10 12.69 10.94
C GLY A 13 -13.45 13.31 12.17
N THR A 14 -14.10 14.32 12.73
CA THR A 14 -13.65 15.04 13.93
C THR A 14 -13.91 14.27 15.23
N ASP A 15 -14.89 13.36 15.23
CA ASP A 15 -15.21 12.46 16.34
C ASP A 15 -14.76 11.02 16.06
N SER A 16 -13.44 10.86 15.86
CA SER A 16 -12.82 9.58 15.57
C SER A 16 -12.46 8.82 16.84
N LEU A 17 -12.63 7.50 16.86
CA LEU A 17 -12.08 6.62 17.91
C LEU A 17 -10.56 6.74 18.08
N LEU A 18 -9.86 7.31 17.09
CA LEU A 18 -8.42 7.58 17.12
C LEU A 18 -8.08 8.94 17.75
N ALA A 19 -9.07 9.75 18.11
CA ALA A 19 -8.95 11.00 18.84
C ALA A 19 -9.07 10.73 20.36
N THR A 20 -8.01 10.18 20.94
CA THR A 20 -7.97 9.83 22.36
C THR A 20 -7.88 11.07 23.26
N ARG A 21 -8.32 10.94 24.52
CA ARG A 21 -8.29 12.02 25.52
C ARG A 21 -6.90 12.31 26.11
N PHE A 22 -5.89 11.58 25.66
CA PHE A 22 -4.50 11.70 26.08
C PHE A 22 -3.62 11.71 24.84
N TRP A 23 -2.38 12.17 24.97
CA TRP A 23 -1.52 12.24 23.80
C TRP A 23 -1.17 10.83 23.29
N SER A 24 -1.42 10.58 22.01
CA SER A 24 -0.98 9.38 21.31
C SER A 24 -0.78 9.69 19.83
N ALA A 25 0.01 8.88 19.14
CA ALA A 25 0.13 8.90 17.69
C ALA A 25 -0.24 7.53 17.15
N VAL A 26 -1.07 7.46 16.11
CA VAL A 26 -1.56 6.19 15.57
C VAL A 26 -1.71 6.23 14.06
N LYS A 27 -1.38 5.12 13.43
CA LYS A 27 -1.57 4.85 12.01
C LYS A 27 -2.40 3.59 11.83
N THR A 28 -3.39 3.67 10.96
CA THR A 28 -4.15 2.51 10.47
C THR A 28 -3.62 2.06 9.11
N GLY A 29 -3.78 0.77 8.81
CA GLY A 29 -3.47 0.18 7.51
C GLY A 29 -4.45 -0.94 7.19
N THR A 30 -4.77 -1.08 5.90
CA THR A 30 -5.57 -2.17 5.36
C THR A 30 -4.73 -2.81 4.26
N SER A 31 -4.55 -4.14 4.28
CA SER A 31 -3.86 -4.82 3.19
C SER A 31 -4.73 -4.85 1.93
N LYS A 32 -4.09 -5.09 0.78
CA LYS A 32 -4.80 -5.30 -0.48
C LYS A 32 -5.75 -6.49 -0.34
N ASP A 33 -6.93 -6.40 -0.94
CA ASP A 33 -8.01 -7.40 -0.87
C ASP A 33 -8.60 -7.61 0.55
N MET A 34 -8.44 -6.64 1.47
CA MET A 34 -9.08 -6.62 2.80
C MET A 34 -8.77 -7.85 3.68
N ARG A 35 -7.57 -8.42 3.57
CA ARG A 35 -7.17 -9.63 4.34
C ARG A 35 -6.67 -9.32 5.75
N ASP A 36 -6.09 -8.13 5.91
CA ASP A 36 -5.46 -7.68 7.15
C ASP A 36 -5.85 -6.25 7.46
N ASN A 37 -6.21 -6.03 8.72
CA ASN A 37 -6.45 -4.73 9.30
C ASN A 37 -5.44 -4.50 10.41
N TRP A 38 -4.74 -3.37 10.34
CA TRP A 38 -3.71 -2.99 11.30
C TRP A 38 -4.01 -1.64 11.93
N ALA A 39 -3.77 -1.55 13.23
CA ALA A 39 -3.68 -0.28 13.95
C ALA A 39 -2.43 -0.33 14.83
N VAL A 40 -1.48 0.56 14.54
CA VAL A 40 -0.24 0.67 15.31
C VAL A 40 -0.12 2.10 15.82
N GLY A 41 0.03 2.23 17.12
CA GLY A 41 0.14 3.53 17.75
C GLY A 41 0.91 3.49 19.06
N TRP A 42 1.28 4.66 19.54
CA TRP A 42 2.14 4.81 20.69
C TRP A 42 1.76 6.02 21.54
N SER A 43 2.17 5.98 22.80
CA SER A 43 2.07 7.04 23.80
C SER A 43 3.41 7.22 24.52
N ALA A 44 3.49 8.12 25.49
CA ALA A 44 4.72 8.34 26.25
C ALA A 44 5.29 7.07 26.93
N ARG A 45 4.49 6.02 27.15
CA ARG A 45 4.92 4.80 27.86
C ARG A 45 4.65 3.50 27.11
N TYR A 46 3.73 3.49 26.15
CA TYR A 46 3.26 2.24 25.53
C TYR A 46 3.34 2.34 24.01
N THR A 47 3.70 1.21 23.40
CA THR A 47 3.55 0.97 21.97
C THR A 47 2.61 -0.21 21.81
N VAL A 48 1.51 -0.02 21.09
CA VAL A 48 0.48 -1.04 20.89
C VAL A 48 0.28 -1.24 19.40
N GLY A 49 0.45 -2.48 18.95
CA GLY A 49 0.09 -2.94 17.62
C GLY A 49 -1.08 -3.91 17.71
N VAL A 50 -2.09 -3.69 16.89
CA VAL A 50 -3.24 -4.58 16.75
C VAL A 50 -3.34 -5.02 15.30
N TRP A 51 -3.50 -6.32 15.12
CA TRP A 51 -3.86 -6.95 13.87
C TRP A 51 -5.22 -7.63 14.02
N VAL A 52 -6.05 -7.50 12.98
CA VAL A 52 -7.30 -8.24 12.82
C VAL A 52 -7.32 -8.80 11.42
N GLY A 53 -7.52 -10.10 11.30
CA GLY A 53 -7.57 -10.82 10.04
C GLY A 53 -8.06 -12.25 10.22
N ASN A 54 -8.41 -12.91 9.13
CA ASN A 54 -8.65 -14.34 9.15
C ASN A 54 -7.30 -15.05 9.22
N ALA A 55 -7.08 -15.92 10.22
CA ALA A 55 -5.83 -16.68 10.34
C ALA A 55 -5.54 -17.58 9.12
N SER A 56 -6.57 -17.95 8.36
CA SER A 56 -6.45 -18.66 7.08
C SER A 56 -5.95 -17.78 5.91
N GLY A 57 -5.83 -16.48 6.13
CA GLY A 57 -5.51 -15.48 5.12
C GLY A 57 -6.68 -15.11 4.21
N ALA A 58 -7.88 -15.68 4.41
CA ALA A 58 -9.06 -15.34 3.61
C ALA A 58 -9.44 -13.85 3.74
N ALA A 59 -9.97 -13.25 2.67
CA ALA A 59 -10.45 -11.86 2.70
C ALA A 59 -11.54 -11.67 3.76
N MET A 60 -11.51 -10.53 4.46
CA MET A 60 -12.61 -10.10 5.31
C MET A 60 -13.62 -9.33 4.46
N HIS A 61 -14.91 -9.64 4.60
CA HIS A 61 -15.97 -8.84 3.98
C HIS A 61 -16.31 -7.65 4.88
N ASP A 62 -16.37 -6.44 4.32
CA ASP A 62 -16.82 -5.21 4.98
C ASP A 62 -16.00 -4.74 6.22
N VAL A 63 -14.73 -5.13 6.35
CA VAL A 63 -13.85 -4.65 7.44
C VAL A 63 -12.64 -3.89 6.89
N SER A 64 -12.53 -2.61 7.24
CA SER A 64 -11.36 -1.77 6.96
C SER A 64 -10.49 -1.61 8.21
N GLY A 65 -9.26 -1.11 8.07
CA GLY A 65 -8.36 -0.85 9.20
C GLY A 65 -8.98 0.01 10.32
N SER A 66 -9.89 0.93 9.98
CA SER A 66 -10.60 1.80 10.92
C SER A 66 -11.80 1.13 11.61
N SER A 67 -12.41 0.10 11.01
CA SER A 67 -13.52 -0.64 11.62
C SER A 67 -13.10 -1.97 12.27
N GLY A 68 -11.90 -2.49 11.95
CA GLY A 68 -11.36 -3.72 12.52
C GLY A 68 -10.39 -3.50 13.69
N ALA A 69 -9.13 -3.14 13.38
CA ALA A 69 -8.06 -3.08 14.37
C ALA A 69 -8.08 -1.80 15.23
N ALA A 70 -8.57 -0.68 14.67
CA ALA A 70 -8.59 0.61 15.36
C ALA A 70 -9.44 0.66 16.64
N PRO A 71 -10.67 0.11 16.71
CA PRO A 71 -11.46 0.10 17.94
C PRO A 71 -10.80 -0.69 19.08
N VAL A 72 -10.19 -1.84 18.74
CA VAL A 72 -9.45 -2.68 19.71
C VAL A 72 -8.22 -1.92 20.22
N TRP A 73 -7.47 -1.27 19.33
CA TRP A 73 -6.34 -0.42 19.72
C TRP A 73 -6.78 0.69 20.68
N ALA A 74 -7.87 1.39 20.37
CA ALA A 74 -8.40 2.47 21.19
C ALA A 74 -8.81 1.98 22.60
N ALA A 75 -9.48 0.82 22.68
CA ALA A 75 -9.88 0.23 23.95
C ALA A 75 -8.67 -0.16 24.83
N VAL A 76 -7.65 -0.78 24.24
CA VAL A 76 -6.41 -1.14 24.96
C VAL A 76 -5.69 0.11 25.46
N MET A 77 -5.54 1.13 24.62
CA MET A 77 -4.89 2.39 25.02
C MET A 77 -5.68 3.11 26.11
N ALA A 78 -7.01 3.11 26.04
CA ALA A 78 -7.87 3.69 27.08
C ALA A 78 -7.69 2.96 28.42
N TYR A 79 -7.61 1.62 28.41
CA TYR A 79 -7.34 0.83 29.60
C TYR A 79 -5.96 1.16 30.20
N LEU A 80 -4.91 1.16 29.38
CA LEU A 80 -3.53 1.47 29.83
C LEU A 80 -3.39 2.88 30.42
N HIS A 81 -4.17 3.83 29.91
CA HIS A 81 -4.16 5.23 30.33
C HIS A 81 -5.29 5.62 31.28
N ALA A 82 -6.05 4.66 31.84
CA ALA A 82 -7.12 4.93 32.79
C ALA A 82 -6.65 5.74 34.01
N HIS A 83 -5.42 5.50 34.47
CA HIS A 83 -4.81 6.18 35.61
C HIS A 83 -3.39 6.69 35.34
N THR A 84 -2.91 6.57 34.10
CA THR A 84 -1.57 7.00 33.70
C THR A 84 -1.72 8.04 32.60
N PRO A 85 -1.27 9.30 32.79
CA PRO A 85 -1.34 10.30 31.73
C PRO A 85 -0.33 10.02 30.60
N SER A 86 -0.62 10.52 29.40
CA SER A 86 0.34 10.61 28.30
C SER A 86 0.45 12.04 27.81
N ARG A 87 1.69 12.50 27.59
CA ARG A 87 2.01 13.85 27.10
C ARG A 87 2.82 13.73 25.82
N ALA A 88 2.71 14.76 24.97
CA ALA A 88 3.54 14.86 23.78
C ALA A 88 5.03 14.84 24.15
N PRO A 89 5.87 14.11 23.40
CA PRO A 89 7.31 14.17 23.58
C PRO A 89 7.82 15.57 23.26
N ALA A 90 8.90 15.98 23.91
CA ALA A 90 9.62 17.18 23.51
C ALA A 90 10.22 16.95 22.11
N PRO A 91 10.08 17.91 21.17
CA PRO A 91 10.72 17.79 19.87
C PRO A 91 12.25 17.73 20.05
N PRO A 92 12.98 16.89 19.29
CA PRO A 92 14.43 16.87 19.32
C PRO A 92 15.02 18.26 19.06
N ARG A 93 16.01 18.68 19.86
CA ARG A 93 16.66 20.01 19.74
C ARG A 93 17.30 20.26 18.38
N ALA A 94 17.64 19.21 17.65
CA ALA A 94 18.22 19.29 16.32
C ALA A 94 17.20 19.66 15.24
N LEU A 95 15.89 19.61 15.51
CA LEU A 95 14.87 20.02 14.56
C LEU A 95 14.61 21.52 14.62
N VAL A 96 14.33 22.11 13.48
CA VAL A 96 13.92 23.50 13.34
C VAL A 96 12.44 23.57 13.02
N ARG A 97 11.75 24.55 13.60
CA ARG A 97 10.34 24.80 13.33
C ARG A 97 10.21 25.94 12.33
N THR A 98 9.48 25.73 11.24
CA THR A 98 9.31 26.71 10.17
C THR A 98 7.85 26.86 9.82
N ALA A 99 7.41 28.11 9.60
CA ALA A 99 6.08 28.39 9.09
C ALA A 99 5.99 27.96 7.62
N VAL A 100 4.96 27.18 7.30
CA VAL A 100 4.72 26.63 5.97
C VAL A 100 3.35 27.07 5.47
N ARG A 101 3.27 27.34 4.17
CA ARG A 101 2.02 27.60 3.45
C ARG A 101 1.85 26.58 2.34
N PHE A 102 0.59 26.33 1.99
CA PHE A 102 0.23 25.45 0.88
C PHE A 102 -0.26 26.31 -0.28
N GLY A 103 0.20 25.98 -1.48
CA GLY A 103 -0.22 26.60 -2.73
C GLY A 103 -1.70 26.31 -3.04
N PRO A 104 -2.24 26.91 -4.10
CA PRO A 104 -3.64 26.74 -4.46
C PRO A 104 -3.98 25.27 -4.77
N ALA A 105 -5.20 24.86 -4.44
CA ALA A 105 -5.74 23.60 -4.91
C ALA A 105 -6.02 23.67 -6.43
N PRO A 106 -5.93 22.56 -7.18
CA PRO A 106 -6.22 22.56 -8.61
C PRO A 106 -7.60 23.14 -8.92
N GLY A 107 -7.67 24.15 -9.78
CA GLY A 107 -8.92 24.82 -10.16
C GLY A 107 -9.54 25.72 -9.10
N SER A 108 -8.82 26.04 -8.01
CA SER A 108 -9.29 26.93 -6.95
C SER A 108 -8.22 27.95 -6.54
N PRO A 109 -8.58 29.22 -6.28
CA PRO A 109 -7.65 30.20 -5.70
C PRO A 109 -7.39 29.95 -4.22
N LEU A 110 -8.12 29.02 -3.59
CA LEU A 110 -7.95 28.67 -2.18
C LEU A 110 -6.74 27.74 -1.99
N PRO A 111 -6.01 27.87 -0.87
CA PRO A 111 -4.89 27.00 -0.56
C PRO A 111 -5.34 25.55 -0.36
N LEU A 112 -4.48 24.60 -0.74
CA LEU A 112 -4.71 23.16 -0.60
C LEU A 112 -4.99 22.78 0.85
N GLU A 113 -4.27 23.38 1.79
CA GLU A 113 -4.45 23.21 3.23
C GLU A 113 -4.13 24.50 3.98
N ALA A 114 -4.57 24.59 5.24
CA ALA A 114 -4.26 25.73 6.10
C ALA A 114 -2.74 25.83 6.38
N ALA A 115 -2.24 27.07 6.41
CA ALA A 115 -0.87 27.36 6.81
C ALA A 115 -0.63 26.93 8.27
N ARG A 116 0.54 26.37 8.54
CA ARG A 116 0.89 25.88 9.89
C ARG A 116 2.39 25.93 10.11
N SER A 117 2.84 25.59 11.31
CA SER A 117 4.26 25.41 11.59
C SER A 117 4.63 23.93 11.54
N GLU A 118 5.65 23.60 10.75
CA GLU A 118 6.16 22.24 10.62
C GLU A 118 7.60 22.11 11.11
N TRP A 119 7.99 20.88 11.44
CA TRP A 119 9.34 20.54 11.88
C TRP A 119 10.18 20.01 10.72
N PHE A 120 11.42 20.48 10.65
CA PHE A 120 12.38 20.12 9.61
C PHE A 120 13.73 19.74 10.20
N VAL A 121 14.49 18.95 9.45
CA VAL A 121 15.93 18.83 9.65
C VAL A 121 16.57 20.15 9.18
N PRO A 122 17.58 20.70 9.88
CA PRO A 122 18.27 21.89 9.44
C PRO A 122 18.83 21.72 8.02
N GLY A 123 18.55 22.68 7.14
CA GLY A 123 18.92 22.64 5.73
C GLY A 123 17.84 22.06 4.79
N THR A 124 16.76 21.48 5.32
CA THR A 124 15.67 20.89 4.52
C THR A 124 14.36 21.66 4.63
N GLN A 125 14.37 22.88 5.20
CA GLN A 125 13.16 23.67 5.40
C GLN A 125 12.51 24.03 4.05
N GLN A 126 11.20 23.80 3.95
CA GLN A 126 10.38 24.29 2.85
C GLN A 126 9.30 25.22 3.40
N THR A 127 9.18 26.42 2.83
CA THR A 127 8.19 27.41 3.27
C THR A 127 6.91 27.37 2.45
N LEU A 128 6.94 26.76 1.26
CA LEU A 128 5.81 26.62 0.36
C LEU A 128 5.75 25.18 -0.17
N PHE A 129 4.59 24.53 0.01
CA PHE A 129 4.24 23.28 -0.64
C PHE A 129 3.18 23.56 -1.69
N ALA A 130 3.49 23.38 -2.97
CA ALA A 130 2.56 23.60 -4.06
C ALA A 130 2.57 22.39 -5.01
N ILE A 131 1.45 22.15 -5.69
CA ILE A 131 1.41 21.20 -6.79
C ILE A 131 1.94 21.95 -8.03
N ASP A 132 3.06 21.51 -8.58
CA ASP A 132 3.51 22.00 -9.89
C ASP A 132 2.56 21.43 -10.95
N THR A 133 1.65 22.27 -11.44
CA THR A 133 0.79 21.93 -12.57
C THR A 133 1.64 21.85 -13.85
N VAL A 134 2.15 20.66 -14.18
CA VAL A 134 2.48 20.30 -15.56
C VAL A 134 1.31 19.48 -16.10
N ALA A 135 0.25 20.19 -16.49
CA ALA A 135 -0.86 19.63 -17.25
C ALA A 135 -1.38 20.71 -18.20
N ASP A 136 -0.65 20.90 -19.30
CA ASP A 136 -1.18 21.57 -20.47
C ASP A 136 -1.04 20.60 -21.65
N GLY A 137 -2.18 20.17 -22.20
CA GLY A 137 -2.24 19.14 -23.23
C GLY A 137 -3.28 18.04 -22.95
N ALA A 138 -4.55 18.43 -22.85
CA ALA A 138 -5.66 17.50 -22.91
C ALA A 138 -5.65 16.79 -24.29
N TYR A 139 -5.50 15.47 -24.29
CA TYR A 139 -5.88 14.64 -25.42
C TYR A 139 -7.42 14.60 -25.46
N GLU A 140 -8.03 15.53 -26.19
CA GLU A 140 -9.42 15.37 -26.62
C GLU A 140 -9.50 14.19 -27.58
N MET A 141 -10.02 13.06 -27.13
CA MET A 141 -10.66 12.11 -28.03
C MET A 141 -11.86 11.49 -27.32
N GLY A 142 -13.04 12.05 -27.61
CA GLY A 142 -14.30 11.60 -27.06
C GLY A 142 -14.67 10.19 -27.55
N ALA A 143 -15.36 9.45 -26.68
CA ALA A 143 -16.15 8.28 -27.07
C ALA A 143 -17.56 8.40 -26.46
N ARG A 144 -18.56 8.40 -27.34
CA ARG A 144 -20.00 8.47 -27.03
C ARG A 144 -20.55 7.07 -26.69
N GLY A 145 -21.46 7.01 -25.70
CA GLY A 145 -22.57 6.03 -25.55
C GLY A 145 -22.19 4.55 -25.32
N GLN A 146 -22.97 3.68 -24.65
CA GLN A 146 -24.37 3.71 -24.21
C GLN A 146 -24.55 2.85 -22.95
N LYS A 147 -25.56 3.20 -22.16
CA LYS A 147 -26.13 2.38 -21.07
C LYS A 147 -26.97 1.21 -21.65
N HIS A 148 -27.02 0.14 -20.85
CA HIS A 148 -27.88 -1.06 -20.90
C HIS A 148 -27.47 -2.18 -21.88
N ILE A 149 -27.22 -3.40 -21.37
CA ILE A 149 -28.14 -4.56 -21.38
C ILE A 149 -27.45 -5.80 -20.75
N GLN A 150 -28.16 -6.38 -19.78
CA GLN A 150 -28.27 -7.76 -19.26
C GLN A 150 -27.13 -8.80 -19.24
N ASN A 151 -27.16 -9.52 -18.10
CA ASN A 151 -26.80 -10.92 -17.90
C ASN A 151 -27.28 -11.84 -19.03
N GLU A 152 -26.42 -12.76 -19.46
CA GLU A 152 -26.63 -14.22 -19.40
C GLU A 152 -25.42 -14.94 -20.03
N ALA A 153 -24.84 -15.89 -19.29
CA ALA A 153 -24.33 -17.19 -19.77
C ALA A 153 -23.42 -17.82 -18.70
N THR A 154 -24.05 -18.41 -17.69
CA THR A 154 -23.54 -19.64 -17.08
C THR A 154 -23.43 -20.76 -18.12
N ALA A 155 -22.45 -21.63 -17.89
CA ALA A 155 -22.29 -22.99 -18.44
C ALA A 155 -21.55 -23.16 -19.79
N ALA A 156 -20.22 -23.33 -19.71
CA ALA A 156 -19.52 -24.47 -20.32
C ALA A 156 -18.04 -24.50 -19.91
N ALA A 157 -17.72 -25.15 -18.79
CA ALA A 157 -16.45 -25.90 -18.61
C ALA A 157 -16.52 -26.74 -17.31
N ALA A 158 -17.51 -27.62 -17.22
CA ALA A 158 -17.37 -28.82 -16.41
C ALA A 158 -16.74 -29.90 -17.29
N ALA A 159 -15.41 -29.93 -17.32
CA ALA A 159 -14.65 -31.11 -17.74
C ALA A 159 -13.24 -31.02 -17.14
N GLY A 160 -12.93 -31.95 -16.23
CA GLY A 160 -11.56 -32.18 -15.76
C GLY A 160 -11.34 -31.83 -14.30
N GLY A 161 -11.90 -32.62 -13.40
CA GLY A 161 -11.37 -32.74 -12.05
C GLY A 161 -9.91 -33.18 -12.11
N LYS A 162 -9.02 -32.31 -11.66
CA LYS A 162 -7.87 -32.65 -10.82
C LYS A 162 -7.76 -31.53 -9.81
N ALA A 163 -8.03 -31.85 -8.54
CA ALA A 163 -7.42 -31.13 -7.44
C ALA A 163 -5.91 -31.10 -7.73
N ALA A 164 -5.43 -29.96 -8.21
CA ALA A 164 -4.01 -29.69 -8.26
C ALA A 164 -3.56 -29.77 -6.81
N ALA A 165 -2.79 -30.80 -6.48
CA ALA A 165 -2.05 -30.80 -5.23
C ALA A 165 -1.39 -29.43 -5.13
N LEU A 166 -1.72 -28.66 -4.08
CA LEU A 166 -1.04 -27.42 -3.78
C LEU A 166 0.46 -27.76 -3.80
N SER A 167 1.16 -27.32 -4.84
CA SER A 167 2.61 -27.40 -4.84
C SER A 167 3.03 -26.60 -3.61
N ALA A 168 3.74 -27.24 -2.67
CA ALA A 168 4.25 -26.53 -1.50
C ALA A 168 5.09 -25.31 -1.94
N VAL A 169 5.74 -25.43 -3.10
CA VAL A 169 6.46 -24.36 -3.76
C VAL A 169 5.48 -23.38 -4.42
N HIS A 170 5.52 -22.12 -3.98
CA HIS A 170 4.66 -21.03 -4.45
C HIS A 170 5.44 -19.71 -4.57
N ILE A 171 4.88 -18.71 -5.24
CA ILE A 171 5.38 -17.34 -5.29
C ILE A 171 4.86 -16.61 -4.04
N ALA A 172 5.74 -16.35 -3.08
CA ALA A 172 5.39 -15.71 -1.80
C ALA A 172 5.16 -14.19 -1.95
N THR A 173 5.91 -13.54 -2.84
CA THR A 173 5.69 -12.14 -3.22
C THR A 173 6.19 -11.90 -4.64
N PRO A 174 5.53 -11.05 -5.43
CA PRO A 174 4.18 -10.51 -5.20
C PRO A 174 3.10 -11.60 -5.42
N VAL A 175 1.93 -11.42 -4.79
CA VAL A 175 0.79 -12.32 -5.00
C VAL A 175 0.01 -11.97 -6.27
N SER A 176 -0.76 -12.92 -6.80
CA SER A 176 -1.60 -12.70 -7.98
C SER A 176 -2.61 -11.58 -7.73
N GLY A 177 -2.84 -10.72 -8.73
CA GLY A 177 -3.64 -9.50 -8.64
C GLY A 177 -2.87 -8.27 -8.16
N THR A 178 -1.59 -8.37 -7.80
CA THR A 178 -0.77 -7.21 -7.37
C THR A 178 -0.76 -6.10 -8.44
N ILE A 179 -0.97 -4.86 -8.01
CA ILE A 179 -0.87 -3.66 -8.85
C ILE A 179 0.32 -2.87 -8.31
N ILE A 180 1.31 -2.60 -9.17
CA ILE A 180 2.51 -1.83 -8.86
C ILE A 180 2.35 -0.45 -9.50
N ALA A 181 2.64 0.61 -8.78
CA ALA A 181 2.71 1.96 -9.32
C ALA A 181 4.18 2.38 -9.39
N LEU A 182 4.66 2.77 -10.59
CA LEU A 182 5.97 3.39 -10.76
C LEU A 182 5.85 4.87 -10.43
N ASP A 183 6.77 5.34 -9.59
CA ASP A 183 6.89 6.74 -9.21
C ASP A 183 7.87 7.45 -10.16
N PRO A 184 7.45 8.48 -10.92
CA PRO A 184 8.33 9.16 -11.85
C PRO A 184 9.50 9.90 -11.17
N ASP A 185 9.41 10.23 -9.89
CA ASP A 185 10.42 10.99 -9.16
C ASP A 185 11.51 10.10 -8.53
N ILE A 186 11.27 8.79 -8.42
CA ILE A 186 12.24 7.84 -7.87
C ILE A 186 13.14 7.30 -9.00
N PRO A 187 14.47 7.37 -8.89
CA PRO A 187 15.37 6.79 -9.89
C PRO A 187 15.02 5.31 -10.18
N PRO A 188 14.94 4.87 -11.45
CA PRO A 188 14.48 3.51 -11.79
C PRO A 188 15.22 2.39 -11.05
N LEU A 189 16.54 2.53 -10.87
CA LEU A 189 17.36 1.56 -10.13
C LEU A 189 16.94 1.38 -8.66
N ARG A 190 16.22 2.35 -8.08
CA ARG A 190 15.68 2.32 -6.70
C ARG A 190 14.24 1.81 -6.63
N GLN A 191 13.64 1.41 -7.76
CA GLN A 191 12.26 0.90 -7.85
C GLN A 191 12.19 -0.59 -8.21
N ARG A 192 13.22 -1.37 -7.85
CA ARG A 192 13.24 -2.82 -8.14
C ARG A 192 12.22 -3.56 -7.29
N LEU A 193 11.35 -4.33 -7.94
CA LEU A 193 10.43 -5.25 -7.28
C LEU A 193 11.15 -6.55 -6.95
N GLN A 194 11.01 -7.01 -5.70
CA GLN A 194 11.57 -8.29 -5.25
C GLN A 194 10.52 -9.40 -5.39
N PHE A 195 10.88 -10.43 -6.15
CA PHE A 195 10.19 -11.70 -6.20
C PHE A 195 10.80 -12.68 -5.21
N ALA A 196 9.97 -13.44 -4.52
CA ALA A 196 10.41 -14.50 -3.61
C ALA A 196 9.56 -15.76 -3.77
N ALA A 197 10.21 -16.92 -3.77
CA ALA A 197 9.57 -18.22 -3.72
C ALA A 197 9.47 -18.71 -2.26
N GLY A 198 8.36 -19.36 -1.91
CA GLY A 198 8.10 -19.97 -0.61
C GLY A 198 7.88 -21.48 -0.72
N GLY A 199 8.02 -22.18 0.41
CA GLY A 199 7.68 -23.61 0.55
C GLY A 199 8.52 -24.59 -0.29
N HIS A 200 9.74 -24.20 -0.67
CA HIS A 200 10.71 -25.08 -1.32
C HIS A 200 11.76 -25.62 -0.33
N ALA A 201 12.34 -26.79 -0.63
CA ALA A 201 13.47 -27.30 0.13
C ALA A 201 14.72 -26.41 -0.05
N PRO A 202 15.60 -26.30 0.96
CA PRO A 202 16.88 -25.59 0.81
C PRO A 202 17.68 -26.14 -0.38
N GLY A 203 18.22 -25.24 -1.21
CA GLY A 203 19.02 -25.61 -2.38
C GLY A 203 18.22 -26.14 -3.58
N MET A 204 16.87 -26.20 -3.51
CA MET A 204 16.05 -26.57 -4.67
C MET A 204 16.25 -25.55 -5.81
N PRO A 205 16.66 -25.99 -7.01
CA PRO A 205 16.90 -25.07 -8.12
C PRO A 205 15.58 -24.59 -8.73
N LEU A 206 15.35 -23.28 -8.65
CA LEU A 206 14.17 -22.58 -9.15
C LEU A 206 14.52 -21.62 -10.29
N ARG A 207 13.57 -21.42 -11.20
CA ARG A 207 13.68 -20.50 -12.34
C ARG A 207 12.44 -19.61 -12.43
N TRP A 208 12.64 -18.36 -12.80
CA TRP A 208 11.57 -17.38 -13.00
C TRP A 208 11.35 -17.15 -14.48
N ARG A 209 10.09 -17.12 -14.90
CA ARG A 209 9.66 -16.66 -16.23
C ARG A 209 8.68 -15.52 -16.10
N MET A 210 8.79 -14.53 -16.97
CA MET A 210 7.83 -13.44 -17.11
C MET A 210 7.41 -13.37 -18.57
N ASP A 211 6.10 -13.43 -18.82
CA ASP A 211 5.52 -13.40 -20.16
C ASP A 211 6.15 -14.45 -21.09
N GLY A 212 6.41 -15.63 -20.52
CA GLY A 212 7.03 -16.76 -21.20
C GLY A 212 8.56 -16.69 -21.33
N GLN A 213 9.21 -15.56 -21.03
CA GLN A 213 10.65 -15.39 -21.13
C GLN A 213 11.38 -15.70 -19.82
N PRO A 214 12.56 -16.35 -19.84
CA PRO A 214 13.35 -16.59 -18.63
C PRO A 214 13.96 -15.28 -18.12
N VAL A 215 13.71 -14.95 -16.85
CA VAL A 215 14.11 -13.66 -16.26
C VAL A 215 14.98 -13.75 -15.01
N GLY A 216 14.97 -14.91 -14.33
CA GLY A 216 15.70 -15.06 -13.07
C GLY A 216 15.90 -16.52 -12.66
N ARG A 217 16.74 -16.73 -11.65
CA ARG A 217 17.03 -18.04 -11.05
C ARG A 217 17.15 -17.90 -9.53
N GLY A 218 16.89 -18.99 -8.81
CA GLY A 218 16.97 -19.04 -7.36
C GLY A 218 15.67 -18.62 -6.67
N ALA A 219 15.70 -18.63 -5.33
CA ALA A 219 14.53 -18.32 -4.50
C ALA A 219 14.13 -16.83 -4.57
N HIS A 220 15.05 -15.94 -4.93
CA HIS A 220 14.82 -14.51 -5.03
C HIS A 220 15.26 -13.98 -6.39
N TRP A 221 14.50 -13.02 -6.91
CA TRP A 221 14.84 -12.32 -8.14
C TRP A 221 14.38 -10.85 -8.05
N ALA A 222 15.28 -9.93 -8.38
CA ALA A 222 14.98 -8.50 -8.41
C ALA A 222 14.70 -8.06 -9.84
N TRP A 223 13.53 -7.47 -10.06
CA TRP A 223 13.03 -7.04 -11.36
C TRP A 223 12.92 -5.52 -11.43
N LEU A 224 13.31 -4.93 -12.56
CA LEU A 224 13.00 -3.54 -12.86
C LEU A 224 11.63 -3.49 -13.56
N PRO A 225 10.57 -2.95 -12.94
CA PRO A 225 9.22 -3.01 -13.50
C PRO A 225 9.10 -2.14 -14.74
N TRP A 226 8.34 -2.61 -15.74
CA TRP A 226 7.86 -1.78 -16.84
C TRP A 226 6.32 -1.82 -16.89
N PRO A 227 5.66 -0.75 -17.40
CA PRO A 227 4.21 -0.71 -17.48
C PRO A 227 3.63 -1.87 -18.30
N GLY A 228 2.52 -2.44 -17.82
CA GLY A 228 1.84 -3.54 -18.49
C GLY A 228 1.23 -4.56 -17.55
N ARG A 229 0.55 -5.54 -18.14
CA ARG A 229 0.10 -6.75 -17.44
C ARG A 229 1.11 -7.86 -17.69
N HIS A 230 1.55 -8.51 -16.63
CA HIS A 230 2.57 -9.55 -16.68
C HIS A 230 2.06 -10.83 -16.05
N VAL A 231 2.40 -11.96 -16.69
CA VAL A 231 2.24 -13.30 -16.12
C VAL A 231 3.62 -13.75 -15.65
N VAL A 232 3.76 -13.99 -14.35
CA VAL A 232 5.01 -14.45 -13.74
C VAL A 232 4.85 -15.90 -13.31
N GLN A 233 5.74 -16.75 -13.78
CA GLN A 233 5.75 -18.18 -13.49
C GLN A 233 7.03 -18.56 -12.76
N LEU A 234 6.87 -19.38 -11.72
CA LEU A 234 7.96 -20.09 -11.07
C LEU A 234 8.04 -21.49 -11.66
N THR A 235 9.22 -21.92 -12.11
CA THR A 235 9.41 -23.22 -12.76
C THR A 235 10.55 -24.02 -12.14
N ASP A 236 10.49 -25.34 -12.30
CA ASP A 236 11.63 -26.20 -12.00
C ASP A 236 12.66 -26.22 -13.16
N VAL A 237 13.77 -26.94 -12.96
CA VAL A 237 14.84 -27.05 -13.96
C VAL A 237 14.41 -27.71 -15.28
N ARG A 238 13.31 -28.46 -15.26
CA ARG A 238 12.72 -29.11 -16.45
C ARG A 238 11.70 -28.22 -17.15
N GLY A 239 11.45 -27.01 -16.64
CA GLY A 239 10.51 -26.05 -17.20
C GLY A 239 9.06 -26.29 -16.81
N ARG A 240 8.77 -27.22 -15.89
CA ARG A 240 7.41 -27.40 -15.37
C ARG A 240 7.05 -26.22 -14.48
N VAL A 241 5.88 -25.64 -14.71
CA VAL A 241 5.33 -24.55 -13.90
C VAL A 241 4.96 -25.11 -12.52
N LEU A 242 5.54 -24.52 -11.49
CA LEU A 242 5.27 -24.82 -10.08
C LEU A 242 4.21 -23.87 -9.52
N ASP A 243 4.20 -22.61 -9.95
CA ASP A 243 3.20 -21.60 -9.59
C ASP A 243 3.17 -20.45 -10.61
N GLU A 244 2.06 -19.71 -10.66
CA GLU A 244 1.81 -18.57 -11.56
C GLU A 244 1.06 -17.44 -10.85
N VAL A 245 1.54 -16.20 -11.02
CA VAL A 245 0.84 -14.98 -10.56
C VAL A 245 0.67 -14.00 -11.70
N ARG A 246 -0.40 -13.21 -11.65
CA ARG A 246 -0.66 -12.11 -12.60
C ARG A 246 -0.47 -10.79 -11.88
N ILE A 247 0.30 -9.88 -12.47
CA ILE A 247 0.54 -8.55 -11.92
C ILE A 247 0.27 -7.47 -12.96
N GLU A 248 -0.06 -6.27 -12.50
CA GLU A 248 -0.25 -5.09 -13.34
C GLU A 248 0.69 -3.97 -12.86
N VAL A 249 1.47 -3.39 -13.75
CA VAL A 249 2.31 -2.24 -13.48
C VAL A 249 1.67 -1.01 -14.14
N ARG A 250 1.39 0.01 -13.33
CA ARG A 250 0.87 1.31 -13.73
C ARG A 250 1.96 2.38 -13.57
N GLY A 251 1.98 3.35 -14.49
CA GLY A 251 2.92 4.48 -14.46
C GLY A 251 3.31 4.90 -15.87
N ALA A 252 3.68 6.16 -16.04
CA ALA A 252 4.20 6.68 -17.30
C ALA A 252 5.59 6.09 -17.53
N GLY A 253 5.76 5.32 -18.61
CA GLY A 253 7.09 4.84 -19.00
C GLY A 253 7.99 6.03 -19.32
N VAL A 254 9.15 6.10 -18.69
CA VAL A 254 10.22 6.97 -19.17
C VAL A 254 10.75 6.33 -20.45
N VAL A 255 10.58 7.02 -21.58
CA VAL A 255 11.22 6.64 -22.85
C VAL A 255 12.73 6.72 -22.61
N ALA A 256 13.42 5.59 -22.65
CA ALA A 256 14.87 5.57 -22.63
C ALA A 256 15.38 6.16 -23.96
N HIS A 257 16.22 7.20 -23.86
CA HIS A 257 16.96 7.77 -24.99
C HIS A 257 17.97 6.77 -25.57
#